data_AF-A0A3B1E790-F1
#
_entry.id   AF-A0A3B1E790-F1
#
_cell.length_a   1.000
_cell.length_b   1.000
_cell.length_c   1.000
_cell.angle_alpha   90.00
_cell.angle_beta   90.00
_cell.angle_gamma   90.00
#
_symmetry.space_group_name_H-M   'P 1'
#
loop_
_entity.id
_entity.type
_entity.pdbx_description
1 polymer ?
#
loop_
_entity_poly.entity_id
_entity_poly.type
_entity_poly.pdbx_seq_one_letter_code
_entity_poly.pdbx_strand_id
1 'polypeptide(L)'
;MQETAIQPLPQTEPQTTDQEGTISLSSDPAAAKQIDTLQKNLSVGLIAIGTVMMLFVIARLLRRQSANRRAHAAEPVRQRPSLTPTPPLTPGFGSTATNDRLDRLMTDAEELTRRLAAILDNKAARVEILLEQADERLRALEAAANAAEQPTPPHESHPASHPAAPLSLTDPPPAAPEADPIDPLHRRVYDLADRGLTPVDIARQIDRPTGQVELILALRRA
;
A
#
# COMPACT_ATOMS: atom_id res chain seq x y z
N MET A 1 -69.28 34.46 -14.33
CA MET A 1 -68.94 33.02 -14.26
C MET A 1 -68.37 32.65 -15.62
N GLN A 2 -67.05 32.69 -15.76
CA GLN A 2 -66.33 32.33 -16.97
C GLN A 2 -65.53 31.07 -16.64
N GLU A 3 -65.86 29.98 -17.31
CA GLU A 3 -65.29 28.65 -17.11
C GLU A 3 -64.11 28.50 -18.08
N THR A 4 -62.89 28.61 -17.56
CA THR A 4 -61.65 28.49 -18.32
C THR A 4 -61.36 27.02 -18.59
N ALA A 5 -61.58 26.60 -19.84
CA ALA A 5 -61.23 25.28 -20.34
C ALA A 5 -59.70 25.10 -20.35
N ILE A 6 -59.20 24.17 -19.53
CA ILE A 6 -57.80 23.76 -19.48
C ILE A 6 -57.56 22.75 -20.60
N GLN A 7 -56.78 23.14 -21.59
CA GLN A 7 -56.36 22.33 -22.72
C GLN A 7 -55.17 21.45 -22.30
N PRO A 8 -55.22 20.10 -22.44
CA PRO A 8 -54.11 19.24 -22.04
C PRO A 8 -52.94 19.33 -23.02
N LEU A 9 -51.72 19.44 -22.47
CA LEU A 9 -50.47 19.44 -23.23
C LEU A 9 -50.24 18.11 -23.97
N PRO A 10 -49.60 18.13 -25.15
CA PRO A 10 -49.19 16.91 -25.85
C PRO A 10 -48.09 16.19 -25.06
N GLN A 11 -48.34 14.92 -24.74
CA GLN A 11 -47.35 14.02 -24.15
C GLN A 11 -46.28 13.71 -25.19
N THR A 12 -45.05 14.13 -24.93
CA THR A 12 -43.86 13.66 -25.63
C THR A 12 -43.53 12.26 -25.13
N GLU A 13 -43.86 11.24 -25.93
CA GLU A 13 -43.36 9.87 -25.74
C GLU A 13 -41.82 9.86 -25.90
N PRO A 14 -41.07 9.33 -24.91
CA PRO A 14 -39.65 9.03 -25.13
C PRO A 14 -39.56 7.83 -26.07
N GLN A 15 -39.05 8.05 -27.28
CA GLN A 15 -38.60 6.97 -28.16
C GLN A 15 -37.47 6.19 -27.47
N THR A 16 -37.81 5.09 -26.81
CA THR A 16 -36.87 4.02 -26.47
C THR A 16 -36.34 3.45 -27.77
N THR A 17 -35.13 3.87 -28.10
CA THR A 17 -34.34 3.32 -29.20
C THR A 17 -33.83 1.96 -28.74
N ASP A 18 -34.63 0.92 -28.98
CA ASP A 18 -34.18 -0.47 -28.90
C ASP A 18 -33.23 -0.76 -30.08
N GLN A 19 -32.03 -0.16 -30.03
CA GLN A 19 -30.88 -0.69 -30.74
C GLN A 19 -30.19 -1.70 -29.82
N GLU A 20 -30.77 -2.89 -29.71
CA GLU A 20 -30.00 -4.09 -29.38
C GLU A 20 -29.08 -4.41 -30.58
N GLY A 21 -28.02 -3.62 -30.69
CA GLY A 21 -26.82 -4.00 -31.42
C GLY A 21 -26.23 -5.22 -30.75
N THR A 22 -26.75 -6.40 -31.10
CA THR A 22 -26.09 -7.67 -30.82
C THR A 22 -24.80 -7.70 -31.62
N ILE A 23 -23.76 -7.12 -31.03
CA ILE A 23 -22.38 -7.27 -31.47
C ILE A 23 -22.11 -8.77 -31.39
N SER A 24 -22.30 -9.47 -32.51
CA SER A 24 -21.90 -10.85 -32.67
C SER A 24 -20.38 -10.88 -32.64
N LEU A 25 -19.80 -10.76 -31.43
CA LEU A 25 -18.43 -11.14 -31.18
C LEU A 25 -18.35 -12.62 -31.55
N SER A 26 -17.77 -12.88 -32.72
CA SER A 26 -17.36 -14.20 -33.18
C SER A 26 -16.62 -14.87 -32.02
N SER A 27 -17.33 -15.74 -31.31
CA SER A 27 -16.85 -16.37 -30.09
C SER A 27 -15.98 -17.52 -30.54
N ASP A 28 -14.72 -17.21 -30.86
CA ASP A 28 -13.73 -18.21 -31.22
C ASP A 28 -13.64 -19.22 -30.04
N PRO A 29 -14.07 -20.48 -30.22
CA PRO A 29 -14.08 -21.47 -29.14
C PRO A 29 -12.66 -21.79 -28.65
N ALA A 30 -11.63 -21.42 -29.40
CA ALA A 30 -10.24 -21.49 -28.95
C ALA A 30 -9.94 -20.46 -27.85
N ALA A 31 -10.53 -19.26 -27.90
CA ALA A 31 -10.35 -18.22 -26.89
C ALA A 31 -10.98 -18.63 -25.54
N ALA A 32 -12.15 -19.28 -25.58
CA ALA A 32 -12.82 -19.77 -24.36
C ALA A 32 -11.97 -20.82 -23.60
N LYS A 33 -11.26 -21.69 -24.32
CA LYS A 33 -10.35 -22.69 -23.71
C LYS A 33 -9.09 -22.05 -23.12
N GLN A 34 -8.60 -20.95 -23.69
CA GLN A 34 -7.46 -20.22 -23.13
C GLN A 34 -7.80 -19.53 -21.81
N ILE A 35 -9.01 -18.99 -21.66
CA ILE A 35 -9.44 -18.34 -20.42
C ILE A 35 -9.54 -19.34 -19.26
N ASP A 36 -10.09 -20.54 -19.52
CA ASP A 36 -10.20 -21.59 -18.48
C ASP A 36 -8.83 -22.13 -18.02
N THR A 37 -7.86 -22.26 -18.94
CA THR A 37 -6.50 -22.69 -18.58
C THR A 37 -5.75 -21.61 -17.81
N LEU A 38 -5.93 -20.33 -18.15
CA LEU A 38 -5.40 -19.20 -17.39
C LEU A 38 -5.96 -19.15 -15.97
N GLN A 39 -7.27 -19.32 -15.80
CA GLN A 39 -7.93 -19.27 -14.49
C GLN A 39 -7.48 -20.43 -13.58
N LYS A 40 -7.31 -21.64 -14.13
CA LYS A 40 -6.76 -22.80 -13.42
C LYS A 40 -5.30 -22.57 -12.99
N ASN A 41 -4.46 -22.07 -13.89
CA ASN A 41 -3.06 -21.81 -13.55
C ASN A 41 -2.91 -20.71 -12.49
N LEU A 42 -3.78 -19.70 -12.53
CA LEU A 42 -3.78 -18.59 -11.56
C LEU A 42 -4.19 -19.05 -10.16
N SER A 43 -5.23 -19.88 -10.04
CA SER A 43 -5.66 -20.43 -8.76
C SER A 43 -4.61 -21.36 -8.13
N VAL A 44 -3.98 -22.23 -8.94
CA VAL A 44 -2.87 -23.08 -8.49
C VAL A 44 -1.68 -22.23 -8.03
N GLY A 45 -1.35 -21.16 -8.76
CA GLY A 45 -0.31 -20.21 -8.39
C GLY A 45 -0.56 -19.54 -7.04
N LEU A 46 -1.78 -19.05 -6.80
CA LEU A 46 -2.16 -18.40 -5.53
C LEU A 46 -2.06 -19.35 -4.33
N ILE A 47 -2.49 -20.61 -4.48
CA ILE A 47 -2.40 -21.62 -3.41
C ILE A 47 -0.92 -21.95 -3.10
N ALA A 48 -0.09 -22.08 -4.13
CA ALA A 48 1.34 -22.33 -3.97
C ALA A 48 2.05 -21.15 -3.27
N ILE A 49 1.72 -19.90 -3.63
CA ILE A 49 2.29 -18.71 -2.99
C ILE A 49 1.83 -18.63 -1.53
N GLY A 50 0.55 -18.87 -1.25
CA GLY A 50 0.00 -18.84 0.11
C GLY A 50 0.64 -19.88 1.03
N THR A 51 0.84 -21.10 0.54
CA THR A 51 1.50 -22.17 1.32
C THR A 51 2.97 -21.87 1.60
N VAL A 52 3.71 -21.33 0.62
CA VAL A 52 5.10 -20.89 0.82
C VAL A 52 5.17 -19.75 1.84
N MET A 53 4.26 -18.78 1.78
CA MET A 53 4.21 -17.68 2.77
C MET A 53 3.93 -18.20 4.18
N MET A 54 2.99 -19.14 4.32
CA MET A 54 2.64 -19.74 5.62
C MET A 54 3.82 -20.52 6.21
N LEU A 55 4.52 -21.32 5.41
CA LEU A 55 5.74 -22.03 5.84
C LEU A 55 6.86 -21.06 6.23
N PHE A 56 7.03 -19.97 5.49
CA PHE A 56 8.02 -18.95 5.80
C PHE A 56 7.72 -18.25 7.14
N VAL A 57 6.46 -17.91 7.41
CA VAL A 57 6.04 -17.32 8.69
C VAL A 57 6.27 -18.29 9.85
N ILE A 58 5.91 -19.57 9.68
CA ILE A 58 6.13 -20.61 10.70
C ILE A 58 7.64 -20.78 10.96
N ALA A 59 8.46 -20.86 9.92
CA ALA A 59 9.92 -20.96 10.06
C ALA A 59 10.52 -19.73 10.77
N ARG A 60 10.00 -18.53 10.48
CA ARG A 60 10.43 -17.29 11.14
C ARG A 60 10.03 -17.25 12.62
N LEU A 61 8.84 -17.73 12.97
CA LEU A 61 8.39 -17.84 14.37
C LEU A 61 9.21 -18.87 15.15
N LEU A 62 9.48 -20.04 14.55
CA LEU A 62 10.32 -21.07 15.17
C LEU A 62 11.76 -20.63 15.38
N ARG A 63 12.35 -19.91 14.41
CA ARG A 63 13.70 -19.32 14.55
C ARG A 63 13.76 -18.27 15.65
N ARG A 64 12.72 -17.44 15.78
CA ARG A 64 12.64 -16.42 16.84
C ARG A 64 12.51 -17.06 18.23
N GLN A 65 11.76 -18.16 18.34
CA GLN A 65 11.57 -18.87 19.60
C GLN A 65 12.81 -19.68 20.02
N SER A 66 13.57 -20.23 19.06
CA SER A 66 14.78 -21.01 19.35
C SER A 66 15.94 -20.14 19.84
N ALA A 67 16.04 -18.89 19.38
CA ALA A 67 17.02 -17.93 19.88
C ALA A 67 16.84 -17.65 21.38
N ASN A 68 15.60 -17.47 21.85
CA ASN A 68 15.33 -17.25 23.27
C ASN A 68 15.59 -18.49 24.14
N ARG A 69 15.41 -19.71 23.60
CA ARG A 69 15.71 -20.94 24.35
C ARG A 69 17.20 -21.13 24.60
N ARG A 70 18.07 -20.67 23.68
CA ARG A 70 19.53 -20.75 23.85
C ARG A 70 20.05 -19.80 24.93
N ALA A 71 19.38 -18.66 25.14
CA ALA A 71 19.73 -17.73 26.20
C ALA A 71 19.51 -18.31 27.61
N HIS A 72 18.45 -19.12 27.80
CA HIS A 72 18.15 -19.74 29.09
C HIS A 72 18.89 -21.08 29.33
N ALA A 73 19.34 -21.77 28.28
CA ALA A 73 20.10 -23.02 28.43
C ALA A 73 21.59 -22.80 28.74
N ALA A 74 22.10 -21.57 28.61
CA ALA A 74 23.49 -21.22 28.86
C ALA A 74 23.74 -20.73 30.30
N GLU A 75 22.76 -20.83 31.21
CA GLU A 75 23.01 -20.55 32.62
C GLU A 75 23.71 -21.76 33.25
N PRO A 76 25.02 -21.67 33.59
CA PRO A 76 25.77 -22.79 34.10
C PRO A 76 25.28 -23.09 35.52
N VAL A 77 24.64 -24.25 35.67
CA VAL A 77 24.30 -24.89 36.94
C VAL A 77 25.58 -25.12 37.75
N ARG A 78 26.02 -24.09 38.49
CA ARG A 78 26.96 -24.23 39.61
C ARG A 78 26.12 -24.51 40.86
N GLN A 79 26.10 -25.79 41.25
CA GLN A 79 26.51 -26.30 42.57
C GLN A 79 26.27 -25.36 43.79
N ARG A 80 25.74 -25.78 44.95
CA ARG A 80 25.45 -27.10 45.57
C ARG A 80 24.88 -26.82 47.01
N PRO A 81 24.86 -27.76 47.97
CA PRO A 81 23.70 -28.27 48.68
C PRO A 81 23.47 -27.68 50.10
N SER A 82 22.23 -27.75 50.60
CA SER A 82 21.99 -27.85 52.04
C SER A 82 20.80 -28.76 52.31
N LEU A 83 21.10 -29.88 52.97
CA LEU A 83 20.14 -30.85 53.49
C LEU A 83 19.26 -30.19 54.54
N THR A 84 17.94 -30.24 54.35
CA THR A 84 16.93 -30.04 55.40
C THR A 84 15.76 -31.00 55.18
N PRO A 85 15.06 -31.39 56.26
CA PRO A 85 14.39 -32.67 56.39
C PRO A 85 13.06 -32.76 55.64
N THR A 86 12.76 -33.98 55.23
CA THR A 86 11.55 -34.48 54.57
C THR A 86 10.25 -33.99 55.23
N PRO A 87 9.43 -33.17 54.54
CA PRO A 87 8.05 -32.91 54.94
C PRO A 87 7.12 -34.07 54.48
N PRO A 88 5.97 -34.24 55.16
CA PRO A 88 5.07 -35.36 54.93
C PRO A 88 4.41 -35.31 53.55
N LEU A 89 4.38 -36.47 52.90
CA LEU A 89 3.72 -36.75 51.63
C LEU A 89 2.23 -36.38 51.72
N THR A 90 1.85 -35.24 51.16
CA THR A 90 0.44 -34.89 50.92
C THR A 90 0.16 -35.11 49.43
N PRO A 91 -0.47 -36.22 49.04
CA PRO A 91 -0.80 -36.49 47.64
C PRO A 91 -2.09 -35.72 47.28
N GLY A 92 -1.99 -34.60 46.56
CA GLY A 92 -3.21 -33.89 46.13
C GLY A 92 -3.13 -32.53 45.42
N PHE A 93 -1.97 -32.04 44.97
CA PHE A 93 -1.82 -30.63 44.52
C PHE A 93 -1.38 -30.42 43.05
N GLY A 94 -1.58 -31.40 42.16
CA GLY A 94 -1.12 -31.31 40.76
C GLY A 94 -1.92 -30.38 39.84
N SER A 95 -3.21 -30.12 40.14
CA SER A 95 -4.13 -29.46 39.20
C SER A 95 -4.24 -27.93 39.37
N THR A 96 -3.85 -27.38 40.51
CA THR A 96 -3.96 -25.93 40.76
C THR A 96 -2.92 -25.14 39.97
N ALA A 97 -1.69 -25.64 39.90
CA ALA A 97 -0.61 -24.99 39.15
C ALA A 97 -0.85 -24.95 37.62
N THR A 98 -1.57 -25.93 37.07
CA THR A 98 -1.97 -25.91 35.66
C THR A 98 -3.06 -24.88 35.40
N ASN A 99 -4.01 -24.72 36.33
CA ASN A 99 -5.10 -23.75 36.21
C ASN A 99 -4.55 -22.32 36.30
N ASP A 100 -3.66 -22.04 37.27
CA ASP A 100 -3.02 -20.73 37.40
C ASP A 100 -2.26 -20.29 36.13
N ARG A 101 -1.67 -21.26 35.41
CA ARG A 101 -0.99 -21.00 34.14
C ARG A 101 -1.96 -20.69 33.01
N LEU A 102 -3.09 -21.40 32.94
CA LEU A 102 -4.13 -21.15 31.95
C LEU A 102 -4.76 -19.77 32.18
N ASP A 103 -5.06 -19.41 33.42
CA ASP A 103 -5.64 -18.11 33.77
C ASP A 103 -4.72 -16.94 33.37
N ARG A 104 -3.40 -17.10 33.59
CA ARG A 104 -2.40 -16.13 33.10
C ARG A 104 -2.38 -16.03 31.57
N LEU A 105 -2.41 -17.15 30.87
CA LEU A 105 -2.42 -17.15 29.40
C LEU A 105 -3.70 -16.53 28.83
N MET A 106 -4.85 -16.74 29.48
CA MET A 106 -6.10 -16.10 29.08
C MET A 106 -6.04 -14.60 29.31
N THR A 107 -5.49 -14.16 30.45
CA THR A 107 -5.29 -12.73 30.74
C THR A 107 -4.35 -12.08 29.72
N ASP A 108 -3.22 -12.73 29.39
CA ASP A 108 -2.28 -12.24 28.37
C ASP A 108 -2.93 -12.17 26.98
N ALA A 109 -3.78 -13.14 26.63
CA ALA A 109 -4.51 -13.16 25.36
C ALA A 109 -5.56 -12.04 25.30
N GLU A 110 -6.28 -11.79 26.39
CA GLU A 110 -7.21 -10.66 26.51
C GLU A 110 -6.49 -9.31 26.40
N GLU A 111 -5.33 -9.16 27.04
CA GLU A 111 -4.54 -7.94 26.94
C GLU A 111 -4.03 -7.73 25.50
N LEU A 112 -3.55 -8.80 24.85
CA LEU A 112 -3.05 -8.74 23.48
C LEU A 112 -4.16 -8.41 22.48
N THR A 113 -5.34 -9.02 22.63
CA THR A 113 -6.51 -8.72 21.77
C THR A 113 -6.98 -7.28 21.97
N ARG A 114 -7.03 -6.79 23.22
CA ARG A 114 -7.35 -5.38 23.50
C ARG A 114 -6.35 -4.41 22.89
N ARG A 115 -5.05 -4.75 22.94
CA ARG A 115 -4.00 -3.94 22.31
C ARG A 115 -4.11 -3.96 20.78
N LEU A 116 -4.42 -5.11 20.18
CA LEU A 116 -4.62 -5.22 18.74
C LEU A 116 -5.83 -4.42 18.27
N ALA A 117 -6.95 -4.46 19.01
CA ALA A 117 -8.13 -3.64 18.73
C ALA A 117 -7.76 -2.15 18.69
N ALA A 118 -7.08 -1.65 19.72
CA ALA A 118 -6.63 -0.25 19.75
C ALA A 118 -5.70 0.13 18.58
N ILE A 119 -4.82 -0.79 18.13
CA ILE A 119 -3.96 -0.53 16.96
C ILE A 119 -4.79 -0.47 15.68
N LEU A 120 -5.78 -1.36 15.52
CA LEU A 120 -6.67 -1.36 14.37
C LEU A 120 -7.53 -0.11 14.31
N ASP A 121 -8.07 0.34 15.45
CA ASP A 121 -8.87 1.57 15.53
C ASP A 121 -8.05 2.80 15.09
N ASN A 122 -6.81 2.91 15.58
CA ASN A 122 -5.90 3.99 15.17
C ASN A 122 -5.57 3.94 13.67
N LYS A 123 -5.43 2.74 13.10
CA LYS A 123 -5.18 2.58 11.67
C LYS A 123 -6.42 2.90 10.83
N ALA A 124 -7.61 2.51 11.28
CA ALA A 124 -8.88 2.82 10.63
C ALA A 124 -9.09 4.34 10.58
N ALA A 125 -8.92 5.03 11.70
CA ALA A 125 -9.00 6.49 11.77
C ALA A 125 -8.00 7.17 10.80
N ARG A 126 -6.78 6.66 10.69
CA ARG A 126 -5.79 7.18 9.74
C ARG A 126 -6.21 6.96 8.29
N VAL A 127 -6.81 5.81 7.97
CA VAL A 127 -7.31 5.52 6.61
C VAL A 127 -8.49 6.41 6.26
N GLU A 128 -9.41 6.67 7.20
CA GLU A 128 -10.52 7.61 7.01
C GLU A 128 -10.03 9.02 6.65
N ILE A 129 -9.04 9.53 7.40
CA ILE A 129 -8.43 10.85 7.12
C ILE A 129 -7.79 10.87 5.72
N LEU A 130 -7.06 9.82 5.34
CA LEU A 130 -6.42 9.75 4.02
C LEU A 130 -7.44 9.67 2.88
N LEU A 131 -8.58 9.02 3.11
CA LEU A 131 -9.67 8.92 2.14
C LEU A 131 -10.34 10.27 1.95
N GLU A 132 -10.63 10.99 3.04
CA GLU A 132 -11.17 12.35 2.99
C GLU A 132 -10.24 13.31 2.23
N GLN A 133 -8.92 13.23 2.46
CA GLN A 133 -7.92 14.02 1.73
C GLN A 133 -7.85 13.65 0.24
N ALA A 134 -8.03 12.37 -0.10
CA ALA A 134 -8.06 11.93 -1.49
C ALA A 134 -9.30 12.47 -2.21
N ASP A 135 -10.47 12.41 -1.57
CA ASP A 135 -11.72 12.93 -2.10
C ASP A 135 -11.68 14.46 -2.30
N GLU A 136 -11.08 15.19 -1.36
CA GLU A 136 -10.87 16.64 -1.48
C GLU A 136 -10.00 16.97 -2.71
N ARG A 137 -8.91 16.24 -2.91
CA ARG A 137 -8.03 16.42 -4.07
C ARG A 137 -8.70 16.05 -5.38
N LEU A 138 -9.49 14.96 -5.40
CA LEU A 138 -10.24 14.55 -6.57
C LEU A 138 -11.24 15.64 -6.97
N ARG A 139 -11.99 16.18 -6.01
CA ARG A 139 -12.92 17.28 -6.24
C ARG A 139 -12.23 18.55 -6.75
N ALA A 140 -11.04 18.87 -6.24
CA ALA A 140 -10.26 20.01 -6.72
C ALA A 140 -9.79 19.81 -8.17
N LEU A 141 -9.37 18.59 -8.53
CA LEU A 141 -8.98 18.24 -9.90
C LEU A 141 -10.17 18.28 -10.87
N GLU A 142 -11.33 17.74 -10.47
CA GLU A 142 -12.56 17.80 -11.26
C GLU A 142 -13.00 19.26 -11.50
N ALA A 143 -12.92 20.11 -10.48
CA ALA A 143 -13.21 21.54 -10.62
C ALA A 143 -12.25 22.23 -11.61
N ALA A 144 -10.96 21.92 -11.53
CA ALA A 144 -9.95 22.46 -12.46
C ALA A 144 -10.15 21.94 -13.90
N ALA A 145 -10.49 20.66 -14.07
CA ALA A 145 -10.79 20.07 -15.37
C ALA A 145 -12.04 20.71 -16.00
N ASN A 146 -13.12 20.86 -15.24
CA ASN A 146 -14.34 21.53 -15.70
C ASN A 146 -14.11 23.00 -16.05
N ALA A 147 -13.23 23.69 -15.32
CA ALA A 147 -12.87 25.08 -15.62
C ALA A 147 -12.02 25.19 -16.91
N ALA A 148 -11.21 24.19 -17.23
CA ALA A 148 -10.44 24.13 -18.47
C ALA A 148 -11.31 23.76 -19.68
N GLU A 149 -12.36 22.95 -19.48
CA GLU A 149 -13.32 22.61 -20.53
C GLU A 149 -14.33 23.72 -20.82
N GLN A 150 -14.54 24.66 -19.89
CA GLN A 150 -15.34 25.84 -20.20
C GLN A 150 -14.72 26.56 -21.40
N PRO A 151 -15.41 26.59 -22.56
CA PRO A 151 -14.83 27.11 -23.78
C PRO A 151 -14.48 28.57 -23.52
N THR A 152 -13.19 28.86 -23.49
CA THR A 152 -12.71 30.24 -23.54
C THR A 152 -13.48 30.91 -24.67
N PRO A 153 -14.27 31.96 -24.40
CA PRO A 153 -15.04 32.63 -25.44
C PRO A 153 -14.07 32.95 -26.58
N PRO A 154 -14.44 32.63 -27.84
CA PRO A 154 -13.51 32.65 -28.96
C PRO A 154 -12.81 34.00 -28.99
N HIS A 155 -11.52 34.00 -28.60
CA HIS A 155 -10.70 35.18 -28.70
C HIS A 155 -10.65 35.55 -30.18
N GLU A 156 -11.27 36.69 -30.50
CA GLU A 156 -11.10 37.37 -31.76
C GLU A 156 -9.61 37.42 -32.07
N SER A 157 -9.28 36.83 -33.22
CA SER A 157 -7.95 36.67 -33.76
C SER A 157 -7.30 38.04 -33.90
N HIS A 158 -6.44 38.41 -32.95
CA HIS A 158 -5.53 39.54 -33.17
C HIS A 158 -4.40 39.09 -34.12
N PRO A 159 -4.25 39.75 -35.29
CA PRO A 159 -3.33 39.32 -36.32
C PRO A 159 -1.88 39.52 -35.90
N ALA A 160 -1.07 38.54 -36.28
CA ALA A 160 0.37 38.46 -36.07
C ALA A 160 1.11 39.71 -36.60
N SER A 161 1.92 40.32 -35.73
CA SER A 161 3.03 41.18 -36.14
C SER A 161 4.33 40.52 -35.68
N HIS A 162 4.96 39.82 -36.62
CA HIS A 162 6.35 39.36 -36.54
C HIS A 162 7.31 40.54 -36.75
N PRO A 163 8.29 40.78 -35.87
CA PRO A 163 9.55 41.40 -36.25
C PRO A 163 10.58 40.31 -36.57
N ALA A 164 11.20 40.45 -37.74
CA ALA A 164 12.21 39.57 -38.30
C ALA A 164 13.64 39.95 -37.84
N ALA A 165 14.49 38.92 -37.66
CA ALA A 165 15.96 38.88 -37.78
C ALA A 165 16.81 39.62 -36.69
N PRO A 166 18.09 39.23 -36.42
CA PRO A 166 19.01 38.49 -37.30
C PRO A 166 19.75 37.26 -36.70
N LEU A 167 20.27 36.48 -37.65
CA LEU A 167 21.14 35.31 -37.52
C LEU A 167 22.48 35.67 -36.87
N SER A 168 22.84 35.02 -35.76
CA SER A 168 24.21 34.93 -35.27
C SER A 168 24.69 33.48 -35.35
N LEU A 169 25.51 33.21 -36.37
CA LEU A 169 26.38 32.03 -36.45
C LEU A 169 27.56 32.27 -35.50
N THR A 170 27.50 31.70 -34.31
CA THR A 170 28.68 31.40 -33.50
C THR A 170 28.32 30.15 -32.74
N ASP A 171 28.79 29.00 -33.24
CA ASP A 171 28.62 27.71 -32.59
C ASP A 171 29.37 27.74 -31.24
N PRO A 172 28.67 27.73 -30.09
CA PRO A 172 29.32 27.48 -28.82
C PRO A 172 29.73 26.00 -28.76
N PRO A 173 30.86 25.65 -28.11
CA PRO A 173 31.21 24.25 -27.86
C PRO A 173 30.03 23.55 -27.18
N PRO A 174 29.72 22.28 -27.53
CA PRO A 174 28.53 21.59 -27.06
C PRO A 174 28.48 21.69 -25.54
N ALA A 175 27.53 22.49 -25.06
CA ALA A 175 27.27 22.64 -23.64
C ALA A 175 27.05 21.24 -23.09
N ALA A 176 27.91 20.83 -22.17
CA ALA A 176 27.69 19.63 -21.39
C ALA A 176 26.23 19.69 -20.90
N PRO A 177 25.44 18.61 -21.06
CA PRO A 177 24.02 18.62 -20.75
C PRO A 177 23.86 19.23 -19.36
N GLU A 178 23.13 20.34 -19.28
CA GLU A 178 22.82 21.00 -18.03
C GLU A 178 22.22 19.94 -17.13
N ALA A 179 23.00 19.49 -16.14
CA ALA A 179 22.58 18.44 -15.24
C ALA A 179 21.30 18.91 -14.58
N ASP A 180 20.20 18.21 -14.85
CA ASP A 180 18.90 18.51 -14.26
C ASP A 180 19.08 18.76 -12.76
N PRO A 181 18.45 19.81 -12.21
CA PRO A 181 18.60 20.16 -10.80
C PRO A 181 18.27 18.94 -9.95
N ILE A 182 19.29 18.35 -9.33
CA ILE A 182 19.18 17.14 -8.53
C ILE A 182 18.15 17.41 -7.42
N ASP A 183 17.09 16.61 -7.39
CA ASP A 183 16.05 16.67 -6.37
C ASP A 183 16.69 16.73 -4.97
N PRO A 184 16.32 17.68 -4.09
CA PRO A 184 16.84 17.76 -2.72
C PRO A 184 16.73 16.44 -1.94
N LEU A 185 15.76 15.57 -2.28
CA LEU A 185 15.63 14.24 -1.68
C LEU A 185 16.79 13.31 -2.07
N HIS A 186 17.20 13.31 -3.35
CA HIS A 186 18.31 12.47 -3.83
C HIS A 186 19.61 12.83 -3.12
N ARG A 187 19.85 14.14 -2.95
CA ARG A 187 21.01 14.64 -2.21
C ARG A 187 21.05 14.10 -0.78
N ARG A 188 19.91 14.11 -0.08
CA ARG A 188 19.81 13.59 1.29
C ARG A 188 20.01 12.06 1.37
N VAL A 189 19.52 11.32 0.38
CA VAL A 189 19.77 9.86 0.27
C VAL A 189 21.26 9.58 0.09
N TYR A 190 21.95 10.33 -0.78
CA TYR A 190 23.38 10.17 -1.01
C TYR A 190 24.21 10.55 0.22
N ASP A 191 23.88 11.66 0.89
CA ASP A 191 24.57 12.08 2.12
C ASP A 191 24.49 11.02 3.24
N LEU A 192 23.36 10.30 3.34
CA LEU A 192 23.20 9.22 4.32
C LEU A 192 23.92 7.93 3.88
N ALA A 193 23.91 7.62 2.58
CA ALA A 193 24.66 6.48 2.05
C ALA A 193 26.18 6.66 2.20
N ASP A 194 26.69 7.87 2.00
CA ASP A 194 28.11 8.21 2.15
C ASP A 194 28.57 8.13 3.63
N ARG A 195 27.63 8.15 4.58
CA ARG A 195 27.88 7.85 6.01
C ARG A 195 27.86 6.35 6.33
N GLY A 196 27.64 5.49 5.34
CA GLY A 196 27.61 4.04 5.49
C GLY A 196 26.29 3.46 6.01
N LEU A 197 25.18 4.21 5.98
CA LEU A 197 23.87 3.66 6.36
C LEU A 197 23.35 2.66 5.32
N THR A 198 22.63 1.64 5.78
CA THR A 198 21.98 0.68 4.88
C THR A 198 20.73 1.29 4.23
N PRO A 199 20.28 0.81 3.05
CA PRO A 199 19.06 1.33 2.40
C PRO A 199 17.81 1.30 3.29
N VAL A 200 17.69 0.28 4.15
CA VAL A 200 16.57 0.15 5.09
C VAL A 200 16.62 1.23 6.18
N ASP A 201 17.82 1.53 6.70
CA ASP A 201 18.00 2.56 7.72
C ASP A 201 17.75 3.95 7.15
N ILE A 202 18.24 4.20 5.93
CA ILE A 202 17.99 5.44 5.19
C ILE A 202 16.48 5.64 5.01
N ALA A 203 15.78 4.63 4.48
CA ALA A 203 14.34 4.63 4.25
C ALA A 203 13.54 4.95 5.53
N ARG A 204 13.91 4.33 6.66
CA ARG A 204 13.30 4.62 7.96
C ARG A 204 13.58 6.05 8.44
N GLN A 205 14.78 6.58 8.21
CA GLN A 205 15.17 7.91 8.68
C GLN A 205 14.50 9.05 7.89
N ILE A 206 14.25 8.84 6.60
CA ILE A 206 13.61 9.84 5.72
C ILE A 206 12.11 9.59 5.50
N ASP A 207 11.54 8.58 6.17
CA ASP A 207 10.15 8.12 6.06
C ASP A 207 9.73 7.85 4.60
N ARG A 208 10.55 7.06 3.88
CA ARG A 208 10.29 6.66 2.49
C ARG A 208 10.32 5.14 2.32
N PRO A 209 9.66 4.59 1.28
CA PRO A 209 9.74 3.17 0.97
C PRO A 209 11.17 2.74 0.60
N THR A 210 11.62 1.59 1.09
CA THR A 210 12.97 1.08 0.83
C THR A 210 13.30 0.94 -0.66
N GLY A 211 12.33 0.48 -1.48
CA GLY A 211 12.55 0.32 -2.93
C GLY A 211 12.84 1.62 -3.67
N GLN A 212 12.26 2.74 -3.22
CA GLN A 212 12.56 4.06 -3.79
C GLN A 212 14.00 4.47 -3.48
N VAL A 213 14.47 4.21 -2.25
CA VAL A 213 15.86 4.47 -1.85
C VAL A 213 16.83 3.62 -2.65
N GLU A 214 16.53 2.33 -2.85
CA GLU A 214 17.35 1.44 -3.67
C GLU A 214 17.43 1.89 -5.13
N LEU A 215 16.30 2.35 -5.71
CA LEU A 215 16.27 2.87 -7.07
C LEU A 215 17.16 4.12 -7.21
N ILE A 216 17.07 5.07 -6.27
CA ILE A 216 17.90 6.29 -6.28
C ILE A 216 19.39 5.92 -6.18
N LEU A 217 19.75 4.96 -5.32
CA LEU A 217 21.13 4.51 -5.19
C LEU A 217 21.63 3.74 -6.43
N ALA A 218 20.76 3.01 -7.12
CA ALA A 218 21.09 2.32 -8.36
C ALA A 218 21.38 3.32 -9.49
N LEU A 219 20.61 4.40 -9.59
CA LEU A 219 20.81 5.47 -10.58
C LEU A 219 22.15 6.20 -10.41
N ARG A 220 22.73 6.22 -9.20
CA ARG A 220 24.08 6.79 -8.96
C ARG A 220 25.21 5.92 -9.50
N ARG A 221 24.99 4.59 -9.63
CA ARG A 221 26.01 3.62 -10.05
C ARG A 221 25.97 3.29 -11.54
N ALA A 222 24.84 3.57 -12.20
CA ALA A 222 24.65 3.40 -13.63
C ALA A 222 25.36 4.53 -14.39
#